data_AF-A0A950A812-F1
#
_entry.id   AF-A0A950A812-F1
#
_cell.length_a   1.000
_cell.length_b   1.000
_cell.length_c   1.000
_cell.angle_alpha   90.00
_cell.angle_beta   90.00
_cell.angle_gamma   90.00
#
_symmetry.space_group_name_H-M   'P 1'
#
loop_
_entity.id
_entity.type
_entity.pdbx_description
1 polymer ?
#
loop_
_entity_poly.entity_id
_entity_poly.type
_entity_poly.pdbx_seq_one_letter_code
_entity_poly.pdbx_strand_id
1 'polypeptide(L)'
;MTLRLTTAGESHGPGLTCIVEGLPAGLALDRDALNRDLARRQLGHGRGGRMKIERDQVEVTGGVRHVKTLGGPIALNVVNRDYANWEERMNPWPVDGPGVAEVHLPRPGHADLVGTQKYNTSDVRNILERASARETTARVAGGAVAKAFLHQLGVQIFSHVIQ
;
A
#
# COMPACT_ATOMS: atom_id res chain seq x y z
N MET A 1 20.71 -12.83 -7.70
CA MET A 1 19.90 -11.91 -6.87
C MET A 1 18.46 -12.40 -6.91
N THR A 2 17.76 -12.38 -5.78
CA THR A 2 16.35 -12.82 -5.67
C THR A 2 15.44 -11.61 -5.68
N LEU A 3 14.36 -11.64 -6.48
CA LEU A 3 13.35 -10.59 -6.49
C LEU A 3 12.61 -10.56 -5.14
N ARG A 4 12.52 -9.40 -4.51
CA ARG A 4 11.82 -9.22 -3.22
C ARG A 4 10.94 -7.98 -3.26
N LEU A 5 9.77 -8.07 -2.63
CA LEU A 5 8.82 -6.98 -2.45
C LEU A 5 8.48 -6.85 -0.97
N THR A 6 8.70 -5.65 -0.44
CA THR A 6 8.37 -5.29 0.94
C THR A 6 7.41 -4.11 0.94
N THR A 7 6.38 -4.15 1.79
CA THR A 7 5.39 -3.07 1.93
C THR A 7 5.42 -2.49 3.33
N ALA A 8 5.14 -1.21 3.47
CA ALA A 8 4.93 -0.53 4.75
C ALA A 8 3.74 0.45 4.66
N GLY A 9 3.24 0.86 5.81
CA GLY A 9 2.19 1.86 5.95
C GLY A 9 0.84 1.29 6.43
N GLU A 10 0.14 2.16 7.12
CA GLU A 10 -1.14 1.94 7.77
C GLU A 10 -2.30 2.48 6.92
N SER A 11 -3.48 1.92 7.14
CA SER A 11 -4.68 2.31 6.42
C SER A 11 -4.92 3.81 6.54
N HIS A 12 -4.81 4.40 7.72
CA HIS A 12 -5.02 5.83 7.94
C HIS A 12 -3.73 6.58 8.30
N GLY A 13 -2.55 5.99 8.06
CA GLY A 13 -1.28 6.70 8.15
C GLY A 13 -1.06 7.68 6.97
N PRO A 14 0.07 8.38 6.89
CA PRO A 14 0.34 9.39 5.86
C PRO A 14 0.42 8.84 4.43
N GLY A 15 0.80 7.57 4.29
CA GLY A 15 0.91 6.92 3.01
C GLY A 15 1.38 5.48 3.13
N LEU A 16 1.50 4.83 1.98
CA LEU A 16 1.97 3.47 1.85
C LEU A 16 3.26 3.45 1.06
N THR A 17 4.23 2.65 1.52
CA THR A 17 5.51 2.47 0.84
C THR A 17 5.62 1.04 0.30
N CYS A 18 6.20 0.90 -0.89
CA CYS A 18 6.61 -0.37 -1.45
C CYS A 18 8.09 -0.29 -1.85
N ILE A 19 8.88 -1.28 -1.46
CA ILE A 19 10.27 -1.46 -1.88
C ILE A 19 10.35 -2.72 -2.72
N VAL A 20 10.88 -2.59 -3.94
CA VAL A 20 11.15 -3.71 -4.84
C VAL A 20 12.65 -3.84 -5.06
N GLU A 21 13.21 -5.00 -4.75
CA GLU A 21 14.64 -5.29 -4.86
C GLU A 21 14.91 -6.45 -5.81
N GLY A 22 16.10 -6.49 -6.39
CA GLY A 22 16.54 -7.60 -7.23
C GLY A 22 16.14 -7.49 -8.71
N LEU A 23 15.69 -6.32 -9.15
CA LEU A 23 15.45 -6.03 -10.57
C LEU A 23 16.75 -5.55 -11.26
N PRO A 24 16.94 -5.87 -12.55
CA PRO A 24 18.07 -5.35 -13.31
C PRO A 24 17.97 -3.84 -13.51
N ALA A 25 19.11 -3.20 -13.74
CA ALA A 25 19.17 -1.83 -14.25
C ALA A 25 18.68 -1.77 -15.71
N GLY A 26 18.16 -0.61 -16.12
CA GLY A 26 17.78 -0.34 -17.51
C GLY A 26 16.35 -0.73 -17.89
N LEU A 27 15.58 -1.35 -16.97
CA LEU A 27 14.16 -1.61 -17.19
C LEU A 27 13.41 -0.29 -17.31
N ALA A 28 12.73 -0.08 -18.44
CA ALA A 28 11.89 1.08 -18.65
C ALA A 28 10.59 0.96 -17.84
N LEU A 29 10.24 2.02 -17.12
CA LEU A 29 9.00 2.13 -16.35
C LEU A 29 8.14 3.27 -16.90
N ASP A 30 6.85 3.00 -17.06
CA ASP A 30 5.83 3.97 -17.46
C ASP A 30 4.99 4.33 -16.24
N ARG A 31 5.11 5.57 -15.75
CA ARG A 31 4.34 6.08 -14.61
C ARG A 31 2.83 5.92 -14.83
N ASP A 32 2.33 6.13 -16.05
CA ASP A 32 0.91 6.00 -16.33
C ASP A 32 0.48 4.53 -16.30
N ALA A 33 1.34 3.59 -16.71
CA ALA A 33 1.09 2.15 -16.54
C ALA A 33 0.96 1.76 -15.07
N LEU A 34 1.86 2.25 -14.21
CA LEU A 34 1.79 2.00 -12.77
C LEU A 34 0.48 2.56 -12.18
N ASN A 35 0.13 3.80 -12.54
CA ASN A 35 -1.10 4.43 -12.08
C ASN A 35 -2.37 3.77 -12.64
N ARG A 36 -2.34 3.19 -13.86
CA ARG A 36 -3.46 2.41 -14.41
C ARG A 36 -3.76 1.19 -13.55
N ASP A 37 -2.74 0.47 -13.06
CA ASP A 37 -2.95 -0.68 -12.18
C ASP A 37 -3.50 -0.26 -10.81
N LEU A 38 -3.04 0.86 -10.26
CA LEU A 38 -3.62 1.45 -9.04
C LEU A 38 -5.09 1.83 -9.23
N ALA A 39 -5.43 2.47 -10.35
CA ALA A 39 -6.81 2.83 -10.69
C ALA A 39 -7.69 1.59 -10.83
N ARG A 40 -7.20 0.51 -11.48
CA ARG A 40 -7.92 -0.76 -11.62
C ARG A 40 -8.29 -1.37 -10.26
N ARG A 41 -7.42 -1.24 -9.25
CA ARG A 41 -7.70 -1.69 -7.87
C ARG A 41 -8.90 -0.98 -7.24
N GLN A 42 -9.15 0.27 -7.64
CA GLN A 42 -10.27 1.08 -7.13
C GLN A 42 -11.61 0.77 -7.83
N LEU A 43 -11.61 -0.01 -8.92
CA LEU A 43 -12.82 -0.39 -9.66
C LEU A 43 -13.62 -1.50 -8.96
N GLY A 44 -14.87 -1.66 -9.40
CA GLY A 44 -15.81 -2.71 -8.98
C GLY A 44 -17.11 -2.16 -8.37
N HIS A 45 -18.25 -2.72 -8.77
CA HIS A 45 -19.52 -2.43 -8.11
C HIS A 45 -19.44 -2.84 -6.62
N GLY A 46 -20.00 -2.03 -5.72
CA GLY A 46 -19.95 -2.27 -4.27
C GLY A 46 -18.69 -1.76 -3.55
N ARG A 47 -17.76 -1.08 -4.24
CA ARG A 47 -16.62 -0.43 -3.58
C ARG A 47 -17.10 0.71 -2.67
N GLY A 48 -16.59 0.71 -1.44
CA GLY A 48 -17.01 1.63 -0.38
C GLY A 48 -16.57 3.09 -0.58
N GLY A 49 -17.05 3.98 0.29
CA GLY A 49 -16.86 5.44 0.19
C GLY A 49 -15.40 5.89 0.12
N ARG A 50 -14.48 5.16 0.75
CA ARG A 50 -13.05 5.50 0.75
C ARG A 50 -12.43 5.57 -0.66
N MET A 51 -12.90 4.74 -1.60
CA MET A 51 -12.40 4.79 -2.99
C MET A 51 -12.87 6.04 -3.75
N LYS A 52 -13.83 6.80 -3.21
CA LYS A 52 -14.24 8.12 -3.75
C LYS A 52 -13.32 9.25 -3.26
N ILE A 53 -12.65 9.04 -2.13
CA ILE A 53 -11.73 10.01 -1.50
C ILE A 53 -10.33 9.86 -2.08
N GLU A 54 -9.82 8.62 -2.07
CA GLU A 54 -8.45 8.32 -2.49
C GLU A 54 -8.30 8.44 -4.01
N ARG A 55 -7.24 9.11 -4.47
CA ARG A 55 -6.78 9.06 -5.87
C ARG A 55 -5.35 8.56 -5.87
N ASP A 56 -5.21 7.24 -5.84
CA ASP A 56 -3.93 6.57 -5.68
C ASP A 56 -3.04 6.87 -6.89
N GLN A 57 -1.88 7.48 -6.63
CA GLN A 57 -0.83 7.70 -7.62
C GLN A 57 0.50 7.31 -7.01
N VAL A 58 1.36 6.70 -7.83
CA VAL A 58 2.70 6.34 -7.41
C VAL A 58 3.63 7.55 -7.46
N GLU A 59 4.35 7.75 -6.37
CA GLU A 59 5.51 8.62 -6.27
C GLU A 59 6.75 7.74 -6.21
N VAL A 60 7.70 7.94 -7.12
CA VAL A 60 8.96 7.18 -7.11
C VAL A 60 9.99 7.95 -6.29
N THR A 61 10.41 7.39 -5.17
CA THR A 61 11.32 8.03 -4.22
C THR A 61 12.73 7.45 -4.27
N GLY A 62 12.96 6.36 -5.02
CA GLY A 62 14.29 5.79 -5.20
C GLY A 62 14.37 4.71 -6.29
N GLY A 63 15.58 4.43 -6.76
CA GLY A 63 15.89 3.31 -7.67
C GLY A 63 15.54 3.51 -9.15
N VAL A 64 14.99 4.66 -9.53
CA VAL A 64 14.61 4.98 -10.91
C VAL A 64 15.15 6.36 -11.28
N ARG A 65 15.73 6.48 -12.48
CA ARG A 65 16.19 7.77 -13.03
C ARG A 65 15.92 7.79 -14.54
N HIS A 66 15.37 8.90 -15.03
CA HIS A 66 15.02 9.07 -16.45
C HIS A 66 14.28 7.85 -17.01
N VAL A 67 13.17 7.48 -16.35
CA VAL A 67 12.29 6.34 -16.66
C VAL A 67 12.94 4.95 -16.63
N LYS A 68 14.19 4.81 -16.19
CA LYS A 68 14.89 3.52 -16.13
C LYS A 68 15.26 3.14 -14.71
N THR A 69 15.14 1.86 -14.38
CA THR A 69 15.65 1.31 -13.11
C THR A 69 17.17 1.43 -13.05
N LEU A 70 17.70 1.60 -11.84
CA LEU A 70 19.15 1.72 -11.59
C LEU A 70 19.78 0.41 -11.10
N GLY A 71 19.00 -0.65 -10.92
CA GLY A 71 19.45 -1.95 -10.41
C GLY A 71 19.49 -2.05 -8.87
N GLY A 72 19.47 -0.91 -8.18
CA GLY A 72 19.24 -0.84 -6.73
C GLY A 72 17.76 -0.97 -6.34
N PRO A 73 17.44 -0.92 -5.03
CA PRO A 73 16.07 -0.94 -4.54
C PRO A 73 15.23 0.19 -5.13
N ILE A 74 14.03 -0.15 -5.62
CA ILE A 74 13.04 0.80 -6.11
C ILE A 74 12.09 1.10 -4.96
N ALA A 75 12.02 2.36 -4.55
CA ALA A 75 11.11 2.83 -3.51
C ALA A 75 9.94 3.59 -4.15
N LEU A 76 8.73 3.16 -3.82
CA LEU A 76 7.48 3.72 -4.29
C LEU A 76 6.65 4.16 -3.09
N ASN A 77 6.06 5.34 -3.17
CA ASN A 77 5.14 5.90 -2.18
C ASN A 77 3.76 6.13 -2.80
N VAL A 78 2.70 5.92 -2.02
CA VAL A 78 1.31 6.27 -2.37
C VAL A 78 0.70 6.99 -1.17
N VAL A 79 0.44 8.29 -1.34
CA VAL A 79 -0.11 9.14 -0.27
C VAL A 79 -1.55 8.74 0.06
N ASN A 80 -1.88 8.69 1.35
CA ASN A 80 -3.26 8.57 1.82
C ASN A 80 -3.85 9.98 1.95
N ARG A 81 -4.83 10.30 1.11
CA ARG A 81 -5.49 11.62 1.16
C ARG A 81 -6.33 11.80 2.41
N ASP A 82 -6.87 10.69 2.93
CA ASP A 82 -7.69 10.73 4.13
C ASP A 82 -6.87 11.06 5.39
N TYR A 83 -5.53 10.98 5.36
CA TYR A 83 -4.67 11.22 6.51
C TYR A 83 -4.94 12.56 7.22
N ALA A 84 -5.36 13.60 6.50
CA ALA A 84 -5.73 14.89 7.08
C ALA A 84 -6.83 14.79 8.16
N ASN A 85 -7.71 13.77 8.08
CA ASN A 85 -8.75 13.49 9.08
C ASN A 85 -8.25 12.64 10.25
N TRP A 86 -7.01 12.16 10.19
CA TRP A 86 -6.42 11.17 11.09
C TRP A 86 -5.10 11.62 11.72
N GLU A 87 -4.63 12.84 11.44
CA GLU A 87 -3.31 13.33 11.88
C GLU A 87 -3.08 13.18 13.38
N GLU A 88 -4.09 13.46 14.20
CA GLU A 88 -4.00 13.28 15.66
C GLU A 88 -3.97 11.79 16.06
N ARG A 89 -4.88 10.99 15.48
CA ARG A 89 -5.07 9.58 15.85
C ARG A 89 -3.98 8.65 15.36
N MET A 90 -3.32 9.04 14.28
CA MET A 90 -2.26 8.28 13.60
C MET A 90 -0.92 9.02 13.65
N ASN A 91 -0.79 10.00 14.56
CA ASN A 91 0.45 10.74 14.72
C ASN A 91 1.58 9.77 15.07
N PRO A 92 2.70 9.76 14.33
CA PRO A 92 3.85 8.93 14.68
C PRO A 92 4.59 9.42 15.93
N TRP A 93 4.24 10.60 16.44
CA TRP A 93 4.84 11.27 17.59
C TRP A 93 3.83 11.47 18.72
N PRO A 94 4.27 11.80 19.95
CA PRO A 94 3.37 12.12 21.04
C PRO A 94 2.38 13.24 20.66
N VAL A 95 1.12 13.06 21.05
CA VAL A 95 0.05 14.06 20.94
C VAL A 95 -0.17 14.75 22.27
N ASP A 96 -0.35 16.07 22.25
CA ASP A 96 -0.67 16.86 23.43
C ASP A 96 -2.14 16.63 23.86
N GLY A 97 -2.40 16.64 25.17
CA GLY A 97 -3.76 16.53 25.72
C GLY A 97 -4.13 15.15 26.27
N PRO A 98 -5.44 14.85 26.44
CA PRO A 98 -5.90 13.65 27.15
C PRO A 98 -5.70 12.32 26.40
N GLY A 99 -5.05 12.33 25.23
CA GLY A 99 -4.88 11.17 24.36
C GLY A 99 -6.12 10.85 23.52
N VAL A 100 -5.97 9.87 22.62
CA VAL A 100 -7.02 9.44 21.69
C VAL A 100 -7.75 8.23 22.26
N ALA A 101 -9.09 8.23 22.19
CA ALA A 101 -9.90 7.13 22.68
C ALA A 101 -9.60 5.80 21.95
N GLU A 102 -9.32 4.75 22.72
CA GLU A 102 -9.10 3.40 22.23
C GLU A 102 -10.39 2.77 21.68
N VAL A 103 -10.22 1.78 20.80
CA VAL A 103 -11.31 0.94 20.31
C VAL A 103 -11.11 -0.48 20.85
N HIS A 104 -12.10 -1.01 21.55
CA HIS A 104 -11.95 -2.32 22.22
C HIS A 104 -12.78 -3.45 21.61
N LEU A 105 -13.75 -3.16 20.75
CA LEU A 105 -14.67 -4.17 20.23
C LEU A 105 -14.11 -4.81 18.95
N PRO A 106 -13.64 -6.08 18.99
CA PRO A 106 -13.13 -6.75 17.80
C PRO A 106 -14.28 -7.14 16.85
N ARG A 107 -14.05 -7.01 15.54
CA ARG A 107 -15.02 -7.42 14.52
C ARG A 107 -14.84 -8.89 14.17
N PRO A 108 -15.92 -9.71 14.15
CA PRO A 108 -15.85 -11.09 13.65
C PRO A 108 -15.29 -11.15 12.22
N GLY A 109 -14.40 -12.10 11.96
CA GLY A 109 -13.75 -12.27 10.65
C GLY A 109 -12.56 -11.33 10.37
N HIS A 110 -12.25 -10.40 11.28
CA HIS A 110 -11.08 -9.52 11.17
C HIS A 110 -9.91 -9.99 12.05
N ALA A 111 -8.74 -9.41 11.81
CA ALA A 111 -7.52 -9.67 12.58
C ALA A 111 -7.58 -9.11 14.02
N ASP A 112 -8.58 -8.30 14.34
CA ASP A 112 -8.69 -7.50 15.56
C ASP A 112 -8.38 -8.33 16.84
N LEU A 113 -9.16 -9.38 17.13
CA LEU A 113 -9.04 -10.16 18.38
C LEU A 113 -7.69 -10.91 18.50
N VAL A 114 -7.27 -11.59 17.43
CA VAL A 114 -6.03 -12.38 17.47
C VAL A 114 -4.81 -11.46 17.49
N GLY A 115 -4.90 -10.29 16.86
CA GLY A 115 -3.85 -9.29 16.86
C GLY A 115 -3.65 -8.65 18.23
N THR A 116 -4.75 -8.25 18.90
CA THR A 116 -4.65 -7.67 20.25
C THR A 116 -4.06 -8.66 21.25
N GLN A 117 -4.45 -9.94 21.17
CA GLN A 117 -3.85 -11.00 21.98
C GLN A 117 -2.36 -11.22 21.66
N LYS A 118 -1.99 -11.26 20.37
CA LYS A 118 -0.60 -11.50 19.94
C LYS A 118 0.35 -10.38 20.35
N TYR A 119 -0.07 -9.13 20.20
CA TYR A 119 0.76 -7.95 20.46
C TYR A 119 0.54 -7.35 21.85
N ASN A 120 -0.29 -7.99 22.68
CA ASN A 120 -0.60 -7.57 24.04
C ASN A 120 -1.02 -6.08 24.13
N THR A 121 -2.04 -5.71 23.35
CA THR A 121 -2.61 -4.36 23.32
C THR A 121 -4.13 -4.41 23.42
N SER A 122 -4.75 -3.43 24.08
CA SER A 122 -6.20 -3.30 24.25
C SER A 122 -6.90 -2.59 23.10
N ASP A 123 -6.17 -1.78 22.33
CA ASP A 123 -6.71 -1.01 21.22
C ASP A 123 -6.63 -1.80 19.91
N VAL A 124 -7.80 -2.18 19.38
CA VAL A 124 -7.90 -2.89 18.10
C VAL A 124 -7.43 -2.02 16.93
N ARG A 125 -7.35 -0.69 17.09
CA ARG A 125 -6.82 0.21 16.06
C ARG A 125 -5.39 -0.14 15.66
N ASN A 126 -4.55 -0.45 16.65
CA ASN A 126 -3.16 -0.84 16.42
C ASN A 126 -3.01 -2.06 15.51
N ILE A 127 -4.07 -2.89 15.43
CA ILE A 127 -4.10 -4.08 14.58
C ILE A 127 -4.72 -3.77 13.22
N LEU A 128 -5.92 -3.18 13.21
CA LEU A 128 -6.71 -3.00 11.99
C LEU A 128 -6.03 -2.10 10.97
N GLU A 129 -5.23 -1.13 11.43
CA GLU A 129 -4.57 -0.17 10.55
C GLU A 129 -3.60 -0.86 9.60
N ARG A 130 -2.85 -1.85 10.08
CA ARG A 130 -1.93 -2.64 9.24
C ARG A 130 -2.60 -3.83 8.56
N ALA A 131 -3.56 -4.46 9.22
CA ALA A 131 -4.29 -5.61 8.67
C ALA A 131 -5.29 -5.22 7.55
N SER A 132 -5.61 -3.93 7.43
CA SER A 132 -6.50 -3.39 6.41
C SER A 132 -6.05 -3.74 4.99
N ALA A 133 -7.03 -4.02 4.13
CA ALA A 133 -6.81 -4.23 2.70
C ALA A 133 -6.27 -2.97 1.98
N ARG A 134 -6.18 -1.81 2.65
CA ARG A 134 -5.51 -0.62 2.10
C ARG A 134 -4.05 -0.91 1.72
N GLU A 135 -3.37 -1.78 2.46
CA GLU A 135 -2.00 -2.24 2.15
C GLU A 135 -1.85 -2.80 0.73
N THR A 136 -2.93 -3.37 0.16
CA THR A 136 -2.89 -3.94 -1.20
C THR A 136 -2.57 -2.89 -2.27
N THR A 137 -2.78 -1.60 -2.01
CA THR A 137 -2.30 -0.50 -2.88
C THR A 137 -0.78 -0.56 -3.07
N ALA A 138 0.00 -0.81 -2.01
CA ALA A 138 1.46 -0.95 -2.09
C ALA A 138 1.86 -2.21 -2.88
N ARG A 139 1.14 -3.33 -2.68
CA ARG A 139 1.35 -4.55 -3.45
C ARG A 139 1.08 -4.34 -4.94
N VAL A 140 0.03 -3.61 -5.30
CA VAL A 140 -0.28 -3.29 -6.70
C VAL A 140 0.79 -2.39 -7.29
N ALA A 141 1.30 -1.40 -6.55
CA ALA A 141 2.41 -0.56 -7.02
C ALA A 141 3.68 -1.39 -7.34
N GLY A 142 4.12 -2.24 -6.41
CA GLY A 142 5.27 -3.13 -6.67
C GLY A 142 4.98 -4.20 -7.72
N GLY A 143 3.75 -4.72 -7.76
CA GLY A 143 3.29 -5.67 -8.77
C GLY A 143 3.28 -5.08 -10.18
N ALA A 144 2.98 -3.78 -10.33
CA ALA A 144 3.06 -3.09 -11.61
C ALA A 144 4.51 -2.99 -12.12
N VAL A 145 5.49 -2.80 -11.23
CA VAL A 145 6.92 -2.87 -11.58
C VAL A 145 7.30 -4.29 -12.03
N ALA A 146 6.86 -5.32 -11.31
CA ALA A 146 7.09 -6.71 -11.69
C ALA A 146 6.43 -7.04 -13.05
N LYS A 147 5.21 -6.53 -13.31
CA LYS A 147 4.55 -6.65 -14.62
C LYS A 147 5.33 -5.94 -15.73
N ALA A 148 5.92 -4.77 -15.47
CA ALA A 148 6.74 -4.07 -16.44
C ALA A 148 7.98 -4.90 -16.83
N PHE A 149 8.60 -5.58 -15.86
CA PHE A 149 9.69 -6.51 -16.12
C PHE A 149 9.23 -7.72 -16.96
N LEU A 150 8.15 -8.38 -16.56
CA LEU A 150 7.59 -9.52 -17.28
C LEU A 150 7.16 -9.18 -18.72
N HIS A 151 6.66 -7.97 -18.94
CA HIS A 151 6.29 -7.49 -20.26
C HIS A 151 7.51 -7.43 -21.21
N GLN A 152 8.71 -7.10 -20.72
CA GLN A 152 9.94 -7.14 -21.53
C GLN A 152 10.32 -8.57 -21.96
N LEU A 153 9.77 -9.59 -21.27
CA LEU A 153 9.95 -11.00 -21.60
C LEU A 153 8.78 -11.55 -22.45
N GLY A 154 7.86 -10.69 -22.90
CA GLY A 154 6.68 -11.11 -23.66
C GLY A 154 5.56 -11.73 -22.82
N VAL A 155 5.62 -11.62 -21.49
CA VAL A 155 4.61 -12.19 -20.58
C VAL A 155 3.53 -11.14 -20.26
N GLN A 156 2.26 -11.55 -20.38
CA GLN A 156 1.09 -10.74 -20.04
C GLN A 156 0.29 -11.39 -18.91
N ILE A 157 -0.24 -10.57 -18.00
CA ILE A 157 -1.02 -11.02 -16.83
C ILE A 157 -2.37 -10.29 -16.81
N PHE A 158 -3.45 -11.05 -16.67
CA PHE A 158 -4.83 -10.56 -16.51
C PHE A 158 -5.57 -11.34 -15.42
N SER A 159 -6.74 -10.85 -15.01
CA SER A 159 -7.62 -11.52 -14.07
C SER A 159 -9.08 -11.30 -14.44
N HIS A 160 -9.95 -12.25 -14.07
CA HIS A 160 -11.39 -12.15 -14.17
C HIS A 160 -12.06 -12.84 -12.96
N VAL A 161 -13.30 -12.46 -12.68
CA VAL A 161 -14.11 -13.07 -11.61
C VAL A 161 -14.83 -14.29 -12.18
N ILE A 162 -14.79 -15.41 -11.45
CA ILE A 162 -15.46 -16.66 -11.85
C ILE A 162 -16.74 -16.93 -11.04
N GLN A 163 -16.82 -16.36 -9.83
CA GLN A 163 -17.91 -16.50 -8.87
C GLN A 163 -18.02 -15.23 -8.03
#